data_AF-U2D483-F1
#
_entry.id   AF-U2D483-F1
#
_cell.length_a   1.000
_cell.length_b   1.000
_cell.length_c   1.000
_cell.angle_alpha   90.00
_cell.angle_beta   90.00
_cell.angle_gamma   90.00
#
_symmetry.space_group_name_H-M   'P 1'
#
loop_
_entity.id
_entity.type
_entity.pdbx_description
1 polymer ?
#
loop_
_entity_poly.entity_id
_entity_poly.type
_entity_poly.pdbx_seq_one_letter_code
_entity_poly.pdbx_strand_id
1 'polypeptide(L)'
;MKKKLLSILISAGILGGTFIPSITHAAEAATTYNVIAGDSLWKISRNFNVSISDLKLWNSMTSDAIYVGQTLKVAPIHVVQAGDTLWIISRKYGTTVDNLMKLNNLTSSVIKVGQVLKIAGTPVTVPAPSVTPVPAPAPTPMPAPAPTPVIETVNYKVVSGDTLWALAQKYKTSVDAIMKTNMLVVDYVMPNQTLTIPVNSKEIVKPVGIAMMKARVNNNYGDIYTWENAMRLWTVGTTGTLKDLATGKTFNIRYYGGSNHSDIVTMTQNDTNIMQSIYGDWSWANSHKRPMVLYFAKGGVNYQMAVSLTGMPHSTTDSTTNGMSGHCDLYFYNSTGHADPIIDPVHQANILKANGQ
;
A
#
# COMPACT_ATOMS: atom_id res chain seq x y z
N MET A 1 41.88 17.49 -21.31
CA MET A 1 41.91 17.10 -19.87
C MET A 1 41.19 15.78 -19.72
N LYS A 2 41.87 14.78 -19.15
CA LYS A 2 41.49 13.35 -19.19
C LYS A 2 40.27 13.04 -18.31
N LYS A 3 39.25 12.38 -18.88
CA LYS A 3 38.12 11.79 -18.13
C LYS A 3 38.67 10.66 -17.24
N LYS A 4 38.56 10.78 -15.91
CA LYS A 4 38.87 9.69 -14.99
C LYS A 4 37.74 8.65 -15.04
N LEU A 5 38.06 7.42 -15.41
CA LEU A 5 37.16 6.27 -15.29
C LEU A 5 37.00 5.92 -13.80
N LEU A 6 35.76 5.65 -13.39
CA LEU A 6 35.41 5.08 -12.10
C LEU A 6 35.65 3.56 -12.20
N SER A 7 36.65 3.04 -11.48
CA SER A 7 36.95 1.60 -11.43
C SER A 7 36.08 0.92 -10.36
N ILE A 8 35.20 0.02 -10.82
CA ILE A 8 34.46 -0.93 -9.98
C ILE A 8 35.38 -2.13 -9.74
N LEU A 9 35.82 -2.35 -8.49
CA LEU A 9 36.54 -3.55 -8.08
C LEU A 9 35.54 -4.51 -7.42
N ILE A 10 35.32 -5.67 -8.05
CA ILE A 10 34.58 -6.79 -7.47
C ILE A 10 35.61 -7.83 -7.09
N SER A 11 35.81 -8.05 -5.78
CA SER A 11 36.68 -9.09 -5.27
C SER A 11 35.86 -10.37 -5.10
N ALA A 12 36.05 -11.36 -5.97
CA ALA A 12 35.47 -12.70 -5.83
C ALA A 12 36.53 -13.67 -5.27
N GLY A 13 36.35 -14.10 -4.03
CA GLY A 13 37.11 -15.22 -3.44
C GLY A 13 36.30 -16.51 -3.60
N ILE A 14 36.87 -17.49 -4.31
CA ILE A 14 36.35 -18.86 -4.40
C ILE A 14 37.14 -19.71 -3.42
N LEU A 15 36.47 -20.47 -2.56
CA LEU A 15 36.94 -21.75 -2.00
C LEU A 15 35.73 -22.54 -1.50
N GLY A 16 35.67 -23.82 -1.91
CA GLY A 16 34.49 -24.67 -1.84
C GLY A 16 34.12 -25.18 -0.45
N GLY A 17 32.84 -25.50 -0.29
CA GLY A 17 32.25 -26.11 0.90
C GLY A 17 30.74 -26.27 0.70
N THR A 18 30.19 -27.40 1.15
CA THR A 18 28.84 -27.92 0.92
C THR A 18 27.70 -26.95 1.24
N PHE A 19 26.70 -26.90 0.36
CA PHE A 19 25.51 -26.06 0.41
C PHE A 19 24.58 -26.38 1.61
N ILE A 20 24.39 -25.38 2.47
CA ILE A 20 23.20 -25.24 3.33
C ILE A 20 22.63 -23.85 2.97
N PRO A 21 21.38 -23.71 2.48
CA PRO A 21 20.82 -22.39 2.24
C PRO A 21 20.43 -21.77 3.59
N SER A 22 21.41 -21.14 4.25
CA SER A 22 21.10 -20.07 5.18
C SER A 22 20.55 -18.92 4.35
N ILE A 23 19.34 -18.46 4.65
CA ILE A 23 18.75 -17.27 4.05
C ILE A 23 19.52 -16.07 4.61
N THR A 24 20.71 -15.83 4.07
CA THR A 24 21.49 -14.63 4.33
C THR A 24 20.73 -13.47 3.70
N HIS A 25 20.24 -12.57 4.54
CA HIS A 25 19.77 -11.27 4.11
C HIS A 25 20.92 -10.62 3.32
N ALA A 26 20.72 -10.42 2.01
CA ALA A 26 21.67 -9.69 1.18
C ALA A 26 21.88 -8.31 1.81
N ALA A 27 23.08 -8.06 2.31
CA ALA A 27 23.45 -6.78 2.89
C ALA A 27 23.22 -5.66 1.87
N GLU A 28 22.46 -4.63 2.25
CA GLU A 28 22.20 -3.43 1.46
C GLU A 28 23.53 -2.83 0.95
N ALA A 29 23.78 -2.90 -0.36
CA ALA A 29 25.01 -2.40 -0.97
C ALA A 29 24.94 -0.87 -1.16
N ALA A 30 25.13 -0.09 -0.10
CA ALA A 30 25.17 1.37 -0.20
C ALA A 30 26.19 1.85 -1.25
N THR A 31 25.87 2.91 -2.00
CA THR A 31 26.89 3.57 -2.83
C THR A 31 27.90 4.20 -1.90
N THR A 32 29.18 3.82 -2.03
CA THR A 32 30.25 4.33 -1.19
C THR A 32 31.15 5.31 -1.95
N TYR A 33 31.77 6.22 -1.20
CA TYR A 33 32.71 7.23 -1.68
C TYR A 33 33.93 7.25 -0.78
N ASN A 34 35.12 7.17 -1.37
CA ASN A 34 36.38 7.31 -0.63
C ASN A 34 36.77 8.78 -0.58
N VAL A 35 36.82 9.33 0.64
CA VAL A 35 37.21 10.71 0.92
C VAL A 35 38.63 10.95 0.43
N ILE A 36 38.83 11.99 -0.36
CA ILE A 36 40.13 12.42 -0.89
C ILE A 36 40.59 13.73 -0.23
N ALA A 37 41.87 14.07 -0.42
CA ALA A 37 42.42 15.33 0.08
C ALA A 37 41.64 16.53 -0.47
N GLY A 38 41.20 17.41 0.44
CA GLY A 38 40.43 18.62 0.10
C GLY A 38 38.90 18.46 0.14
N ASP A 39 38.39 17.28 0.50
CA ASP A 39 36.97 17.04 0.71
C ASP A 39 36.43 17.67 2.00
N SER A 40 35.12 17.89 1.99
CA SER A 40 34.30 18.20 3.17
C SER A 40 32.95 17.51 3.00
N LEU A 41 32.23 17.25 4.10
CA LEU A 41 30.86 16.75 3.99
C LEU A 41 29.99 17.65 3.11
N TRP A 42 30.22 18.97 3.14
CA TRP A 42 29.53 19.90 2.24
C TRP A 42 29.80 19.62 0.76
N LYS A 43 31.07 19.50 0.34
CA LYS A 43 31.43 19.20 -1.06
C LYS A 43 30.89 17.85 -1.51
N ILE A 44 31.02 16.84 -0.65
CA ILE A 44 30.53 15.48 -0.91
C ILE A 44 29.00 15.51 -1.03
N SER A 45 28.31 16.16 -0.11
CA SER A 45 26.85 16.30 -0.13
C SER A 45 26.34 16.94 -1.42
N ARG A 46 27.04 17.96 -1.94
CA ARG A 46 26.72 18.61 -3.21
C ARG A 46 26.98 17.73 -4.42
N ASN A 47 28.09 17.01 -4.42
CA ASN A 47 28.44 16.10 -5.52
C ASN A 47 27.45 14.95 -5.65
N PHE A 48 26.92 14.46 -4.53
CA PHE A 48 25.97 13.35 -4.50
C PHE A 48 24.50 13.82 -4.40
N ASN A 49 24.26 15.12 -4.33
CA ASN A 49 22.93 15.72 -4.16
C ASN A 49 22.15 15.17 -2.96
N VAL A 50 22.85 15.05 -1.82
CA VAL A 50 22.30 14.58 -0.53
C VAL A 50 22.53 15.65 0.53
N SER A 51 21.85 15.56 1.69
CA SER A 51 22.12 16.50 2.79
C SER A 51 23.33 16.04 3.62
N ILE A 52 24.01 16.99 4.30
CA ILE A 52 25.06 16.67 5.27
C ILE A 52 24.49 15.81 6.41
N SER A 53 23.26 16.09 6.85
CA SER A 53 22.57 15.32 7.88
C SER A 53 22.41 13.85 7.47
N ASP A 54 22.01 13.60 6.23
CA ASP A 54 21.82 12.25 5.71
C ASP A 54 23.16 11.51 5.58
N LEU A 55 24.20 12.18 5.05
CA LEU A 55 25.54 11.63 5.03
C LEU A 55 26.02 11.22 6.42
N LYS A 56 25.77 12.05 7.43
CA LYS A 56 26.14 11.73 8.80
C LYS A 56 25.34 10.56 9.36
N LEU A 57 24.03 10.56 9.14
CA LEU A 57 23.14 9.49 9.60
C LEU A 57 23.54 8.14 9.00
N TRP A 58 23.78 8.07 7.69
CA TRP A 58 24.15 6.83 7.01
C TRP A 58 25.51 6.27 7.44
N ASN A 59 26.39 7.14 7.92
CA ASN A 59 27.74 6.79 8.35
C ASN A 59 27.91 6.78 9.88
N SER A 60 26.80 6.84 10.63
CA SER A 60 26.80 6.87 12.10
C SER A 60 27.70 7.98 12.67
N MET A 61 27.77 9.13 12.00
CA MET A 61 28.65 10.24 12.37
C MET A 61 27.94 11.23 13.29
N THR A 62 28.58 11.57 14.40
CA THR A 62 28.10 12.62 15.33
C THR A 62 28.66 14.00 15.00
N SER A 63 29.77 14.08 14.25
CA SER A 63 30.44 15.33 13.87
C SER A 63 30.60 15.46 12.35
N ASP A 64 31.05 16.62 11.89
CA ASP A 64 31.29 16.88 10.46
C ASP A 64 32.70 16.48 10.00
N ALA A 65 33.52 15.93 10.92
CA ALA A 65 34.89 15.54 10.65
C ALA A 65 34.93 14.31 9.73
N ILE A 66 35.73 14.41 8.67
CA ILE A 66 36.04 13.32 7.75
C ILE A 66 37.56 13.21 7.55
N TYR A 67 38.04 12.00 7.28
CA TYR A 67 39.46 11.72 7.10
C TYR A 67 39.74 11.26 5.67
N VAL A 68 40.88 11.67 5.11
CA VAL A 68 41.33 11.18 3.80
C VAL A 68 41.46 9.65 3.86
N GLY A 69 40.89 8.96 2.88
CA GLY A 69 40.79 7.50 2.84
C GLY A 69 39.56 6.92 3.54
N GLN A 70 38.78 7.71 4.28
CA GLN A 70 37.52 7.27 4.87
C GLN A 70 36.50 6.92 3.79
N THR A 71 35.87 5.75 3.90
CA THR A 71 34.76 5.36 3.03
C THR A 71 33.43 5.84 3.63
N LEU A 72 32.72 6.70 2.91
CA LEU A 72 31.38 7.17 3.28
C LEU A 72 30.31 6.51 2.41
N LYS A 73 29.21 6.07 3.01
CA LYS A 73 27.94 5.80 2.31
C LYS A 73 27.36 7.14 1.85
N VAL A 74 27.19 7.31 0.55
CA VAL A 74 26.77 8.59 -0.07
C VAL A 74 25.38 8.55 -0.71
N ALA A 75 24.80 7.36 -0.84
CA ALA A 75 23.36 7.15 -1.02
C ALA A 75 23.04 5.70 -0.62
N PRO A 76 22.14 5.44 0.34
CA PRO A 76 21.60 4.11 0.51
C PRO A 76 20.90 3.70 -0.78
N ILE A 77 20.96 2.42 -1.10
CA ILE A 77 20.14 1.84 -2.15
C ILE A 77 19.16 0.89 -1.50
N HIS A 78 18.02 0.71 -2.15
CA HIS A 78 17.05 -0.29 -1.80
C HIS A 78 16.87 -1.19 -3.02
N VAL A 79 17.04 -2.49 -2.82
CA VAL A 79 16.73 -3.50 -3.84
C VAL A 79 15.26 -3.89 -3.63
N VAL A 80 14.42 -3.58 -4.61
CA VAL A 80 12.98 -3.82 -4.56
C VAL A 80 12.72 -5.29 -4.30
N GLN A 81 11.97 -5.58 -3.25
CA GLN A 81 11.56 -6.92 -2.84
C GLN A 81 10.12 -7.20 -3.28
N ALA A 82 9.71 -8.47 -3.19
CA ALA A 82 8.31 -8.83 -3.46
C ALA A 82 7.38 -8.08 -2.48
N GLY A 83 6.36 -7.40 -3.02
CA GLY A 83 5.41 -6.60 -2.25
C GLY A 83 5.84 -5.15 -2.01
N ASP A 84 7.05 -4.74 -2.42
CA ASP A 84 7.46 -3.34 -2.33
C ASP A 84 6.73 -2.47 -3.35
N THR A 85 6.44 -1.24 -2.94
CA THR A 85 5.92 -0.17 -3.78
C THR A 85 6.69 1.12 -3.52
N LEU A 86 6.67 2.08 -4.46
CA LEU A 86 7.35 3.36 -4.23
C LEU A 86 6.78 4.08 -3.00
N TRP A 87 5.48 3.93 -2.72
CA TRP A 87 4.88 4.49 -1.51
C TRP A 87 5.42 3.82 -0.23
N ILE A 88 5.42 2.48 -0.15
CA ILE A 88 5.94 1.74 1.01
C ILE A 88 7.41 2.09 1.25
N ILE A 89 8.21 2.08 0.18
CA ILE A 89 9.64 2.44 0.22
C ILE A 89 9.80 3.89 0.67
N SER A 90 9.04 4.83 0.12
CA SER A 90 9.14 6.24 0.50
C SER A 90 8.83 6.45 1.98
N ARG A 91 7.86 5.73 2.54
CA ARG A 91 7.51 5.76 3.95
C ARG A 91 8.59 5.16 4.82
N LYS A 92 9.10 3.98 4.44
CA LYS A 92 10.20 3.27 5.11
C LYS A 92 11.43 4.17 5.27
N TYR A 93 11.76 4.95 4.24
CA TYR A 93 12.94 5.80 4.22
C TYR A 93 12.65 7.30 4.44
N GLY A 94 11.45 7.67 4.88
CA GLY A 94 11.11 9.05 5.27
C GLY A 94 11.16 10.09 4.14
N THR A 95 10.91 9.68 2.89
CA THR A 95 10.86 10.54 1.70
C THR A 95 9.45 10.56 1.07
N THR A 96 9.32 11.11 -0.14
CA THR A 96 8.06 11.09 -0.92
C THR A 96 8.25 10.27 -2.19
N VAL A 97 7.14 9.74 -2.74
CA VAL A 97 7.13 9.07 -4.05
C VAL A 97 7.71 9.98 -5.13
N ASP A 98 7.33 11.27 -5.15
CA ASP A 98 7.85 12.26 -6.10
C ASP A 98 9.38 12.40 -6.02
N ASN A 99 9.92 12.52 -4.81
CA ASN A 99 11.36 12.62 -4.62
C ASN A 99 12.07 11.33 -5.03
N LEU A 100 11.51 10.18 -4.67
CA LEU A 100 12.06 8.87 -5.00
C LEU A 100 12.09 8.64 -6.52
N MET A 101 11.01 9.00 -7.23
CA MET A 101 10.95 8.92 -8.69
C MET A 101 11.95 9.87 -9.36
N LYS A 102 12.02 11.14 -8.94
CA LYS A 102 12.96 12.12 -9.48
C LYS A 102 14.41 11.69 -9.30
N LEU A 103 14.76 11.20 -8.10
CA LEU A 103 16.12 10.73 -7.81
C LEU A 103 16.54 9.54 -8.70
N ASN A 104 15.57 8.69 -9.04
CA ASN A 104 15.79 7.49 -9.83
C ASN A 104 15.46 7.66 -11.31
N ASN A 105 15.16 8.90 -11.75
CA ASN A 105 14.72 9.21 -13.12
C ASN A 105 13.55 8.32 -13.60
N LEU A 106 12.64 7.97 -12.69
CA LEU A 106 11.47 7.16 -13.01
C LEU A 106 10.38 8.05 -13.62
N THR A 107 9.80 7.59 -14.72
CA THR A 107 8.67 8.25 -15.39
C THR A 107 7.31 7.70 -14.95
N SER A 108 7.29 6.59 -14.21
CA SER A 108 6.09 5.99 -13.61
C SER A 108 6.38 5.42 -12.23
N SER A 109 5.32 5.13 -11.46
CA SER A 109 5.46 4.52 -10.13
C SER A 109 5.61 2.99 -10.15
N VAL A 110 5.66 2.38 -11.34
CA VAL A 110 5.80 0.92 -11.49
C VAL A 110 7.26 0.53 -11.28
N ILE A 111 7.47 -0.43 -10.38
CA ILE A 111 8.79 -0.99 -10.05
C ILE A 111 8.78 -2.52 -10.14
N LYS A 112 9.95 -3.12 -10.34
CA LYS A 112 10.12 -4.58 -10.48
C LYS A 112 10.95 -5.15 -9.35
N VAL A 113 10.64 -6.36 -8.90
CA VAL A 113 11.49 -7.10 -7.94
C VAL A 113 12.92 -7.19 -8.49
N GLY A 114 13.90 -6.92 -7.63
CA GLY A 114 15.32 -6.82 -7.99
C GLY A 114 15.75 -5.47 -8.55
N GLN A 115 14.83 -4.55 -8.84
CA GLN A 115 15.17 -3.19 -9.26
C GLN A 115 15.93 -2.47 -8.13
N VAL A 116 17.04 -1.83 -8.47
CA VAL A 116 17.82 -1.05 -7.50
C VAL A 116 17.35 0.40 -7.53
N LEU A 117 16.85 0.89 -6.41
CA LEU A 117 16.48 2.29 -6.21
C LEU A 117 17.50 2.99 -5.35
N LYS A 118 18.01 4.12 -5.82
CA LYS A 118 18.70 5.10 -4.98
C LYS A 118 17.70 5.63 -3.96
N ILE A 119 18.07 5.58 -2.70
CA ILE A 119 17.32 6.15 -1.60
C ILE A 119 18.07 7.39 -1.15
N ALA A 120 17.55 8.55 -1.49
CA ALA A 120 17.94 9.80 -0.89
C ALA A 120 16.73 10.72 -0.92
N GLY A 121 16.37 11.25 0.24
CA GLY A 121 15.40 12.31 0.32
C GLY A 121 15.81 13.12 1.52
N THR A 122 15.99 14.42 1.32
CA THR A 122 15.93 15.38 2.41
C THR A 122 14.84 14.94 3.38
N PRO A 123 15.11 14.83 4.69
CA PRO A 123 14.05 14.67 5.67
C PRO A 123 13.01 15.72 5.32
N VAL A 124 11.79 15.29 5.00
CA VAL A 124 10.69 16.24 4.96
C VAL A 124 10.58 16.69 6.40
N THR A 125 11.19 17.84 6.72
CA THR A 125 10.72 18.65 7.82
C THR A 125 9.29 18.97 7.43
N VAL A 126 8.36 18.12 7.85
CA VAL A 126 6.98 18.54 7.99
C VAL A 126 7.10 19.76 8.89
N PRO A 127 6.85 20.99 8.41
CA PRO A 127 6.82 22.10 9.30
C PRO A 127 5.73 21.75 10.30
N ALA A 128 6.10 21.54 11.56
CA ALA A 128 5.14 21.75 12.62
C ALA A 128 4.55 23.14 12.35
N PRO A 129 3.22 23.33 12.38
CA PRO A 129 2.66 24.65 12.22
C PRO A 129 3.40 25.58 13.17
N SER A 130 4.06 26.59 12.61
CA SER A 130 4.82 27.58 13.37
C SER A 130 3.82 28.41 14.16
N VAL A 131 3.47 27.93 15.35
CA VAL A 131 2.88 28.78 16.38
C VAL A 131 4.05 29.50 17.04
N THR A 132 4.36 30.68 16.53
CA THR A 132 5.05 31.67 17.35
C THR A 132 4.13 31.95 18.55
N PRO A 133 4.61 31.90 19.81
CA PRO A 133 3.83 32.42 20.92
C PRO A 133 3.73 33.93 20.73
N VAL A 134 2.65 34.37 20.10
CA VAL A 134 2.22 35.76 20.15
C VAL A 134 1.92 36.05 21.63
N PRO A 135 2.49 37.10 22.24
CA PRO A 135 2.08 37.52 23.58
C PRO A 135 0.57 37.74 23.56
N ALA A 136 -0.17 37.05 24.42
CA ALA A 136 -1.62 37.11 24.43
C ALA A 136 -2.08 38.57 24.65
N PRO A 137 -2.75 39.22 23.67
CA PRO A 137 -3.51 40.42 23.97
C PRO A 137 -4.70 40.02 24.86
N ALA A 138 -5.05 40.91 25.78
CA ALA A 138 -6.20 40.76 26.68
C ALA A 138 -7.47 40.36 25.88
N PRO A 139 -8.37 39.53 26.46
CA PRO A 139 -9.47 38.93 25.73
C PRO A 139 -10.44 40.00 25.22
N THR A 140 -10.35 40.33 23.94
CA THR A 140 -11.48 40.86 23.18
C THR A 140 -12.47 39.73 22.88
N PRO A 141 -13.78 39.99 22.76
CA PRO A 141 -14.76 38.98 22.40
C PRO A 141 -14.33 38.29 21.10
N MET A 142 -14.18 36.98 21.13
CA MET A 142 -13.73 36.20 19.97
C MET A 142 -14.75 36.35 18.84
N PRO A 143 -14.36 36.87 17.66
CA PRO A 143 -15.20 36.79 16.47
C PRO A 143 -15.53 35.31 16.22
N ALA A 144 -16.77 35.02 15.80
CA ALA A 144 -17.18 33.68 15.42
C ALA A 144 -16.14 33.06 14.47
N PRO A 145 -15.77 31.76 14.64
CA PRO A 145 -14.76 31.13 13.79
C PRO A 145 -15.18 31.27 12.32
N ALA A 146 -14.26 31.77 11.50
CA ALA A 146 -14.46 31.81 10.06
C ALA A 146 -14.81 30.39 9.55
N PRO A 147 -15.76 30.24 8.62
CA PRO A 147 -16.13 28.93 8.12
C PRO A 147 -14.90 28.22 7.56
N THR A 148 -14.67 26.99 8.02
CA THR A 148 -13.58 26.14 7.54
C THR A 148 -13.69 26.01 6.02
N PRO A 149 -12.63 26.30 5.24
CA PRO A 149 -12.68 26.15 3.78
C PRO A 149 -13.03 24.72 3.42
N VAL A 150 -14.09 24.53 2.63
CA VAL A 150 -14.51 23.21 2.15
C VAL A 150 -13.51 22.76 1.09
N ILE A 151 -12.80 21.67 1.36
CA ILE A 151 -11.87 21.08 0.39
C ILE A 151 -12.69 20.48 -0.75
N GLU A 152 -12.45 20.96 -1.96
CA GLU A 152 -13.06 20.43 -3.17
C GLU A 152 -12.54 19.01 -3.46
N THR A 153 -13.44 18.09 -3.80
CA THR A 153 -13.09 16.70 -4.11
C THR A 153 -13.78 16.24 -5.38
N VAL A 154 -13.13 15.34 -6.12
CA VAL A 154 -13.74 14.60 -7.23
C VAL A 154 -13.79 13.10 -6.92
N ASN A 155 -14.88 12.44 -7.27
CA ASN A 155 -14.95 10.98 -7.32
C ASN A 155 -14.47 10.52 -8.70
N TYR A 156 -13.27 9.95 -8.76
CA TYR A 156 -12.62 9.53 -9.98
C TYR A 156 -12.60 8.01 -10.10
N LYS A 157 -13.11 7.47 -11.22
CA LYS A 157 -13.09 6.05 -11.53
C LYS A 157 -11.79 5.71 -12.28
N VAL A 158 -10.95 4.90 -11.64
CA VAL A 158 -9.65 4.47 -12.16
C VAL A 158 -9.83 3.71 -13.47
N VAL A 159 -9.03 4.06 -14.48
CA VAL A 159 -8.95 3.35 -15.76
C VAL A 159 -7.62 2.61 -15.88
N SER A 160 -7.53 1.69 -16.85
CA SER A 160 -6.29 0.95 -17.10
C SER A 160 -5.12 1.91 -17.41
N GLY A 161 -3.99 1.72 -16.72
CA GLY A 161 -2.80 2.54 -16.86
C GLY A 161 -2.72 3.74 -15.91
N ASP A 162 -3.78 4.04 -15.15
CA ASP A 162 -3.72 5.07 -14.12
C ASP A 162 -2.71 4.71 -13.02
N THR A 163 -2.03 5.73 -12.51
CA THR A 163 -1.20 5.64 -11.31
C THR A 163 -1.60 6.74 -10.35
N LEU A 164 -1.50 6.50 -9.04
CA LEU A 164 -1.75 7.55 -8.04
C LEU A 164 -0.86 8.78 -8.25
N TRP A 165 0.34 8.59 -8.79
CA TRP A 165 1.24 9.68 -9.15
C TRP A 165 0.67 10.55 -10.26
N ALA A 166 0.25 9.95 -11.38
CA ALA A 166 -0.33 10.69 -12.50
C ALA A 166 -1.61 11.44 -12.07
N LEU A 167 -2.44 10.80 -11.24
CA LEU A 167 -3.62 11.43 -10.65
C LEU A 167 -3.25 12.59 -9.71
N ALA A 168 -2.22 12.43 -8.88
CA ALA A 168 -1.75 13.49 -8.00
C ALA A 168 -1.27 14.72 -8.77
N GLN A 169 -0.53 14.53 -9.86
CA GLN A 169 -0.12 15.64 -10.74
C GLN A 169 -1.32 16.29 -11.42
N LYS A 170 -2.24 15.49 -11.98
CA LYS A 170 -3.44 15.96 -12.68
C LYS A 170 -4.33 16.84 -11.79
N TYR A 171 -4.57 16.41 -10.55
CA TYR A 171 -5.45 17.13 -9.61
C TYR A 171 -4.70 18.07 -8.66
N LYS A 172 -3.40 18.29 -8.90
CA LYS A 172 -2.52 19.16 -8.11
C LYS A 172 -2.60 18.86 -6.61
N THR A 173 -2.54 17.56 -6.27
CA THR A 173 -2.52 17.04 -4.90
C THR A 173 -1.24 16.25 -4.67
N SER A 174 -1.23 15.28 -3.74
CA SER A 174 -0.10 14.37 -3.52
C SER A 174 -0.58 12.92 -3.46
N VAL A 175 0.31 11.99 -3.80
CA VAL A 175 0.05 10.55 -3.63
C VAL A 175 -0.37 10.25 -2.20
N ASP A 176 0.27 10.89 -1.21
CA ASP A 176 -0.08 10.68 0.20
C ASP A 176 -1.50 11.15 0.55
N ALA A 177 -1.92 12.31 0.04
CA ALA A 177 -3.26 12.82 0.25
C ALA A 177 -4.32 11.88 -0.37
N ILE A 178 -4.09 11.39 -1.59
CA ILE A 178 -5.00 10.42 -2.23
C ILE A 178 -5.04 9.11 -1.44
N MET A 179 -3.87 8.57 -1.09
CA MET A 179 -3.75 7.33 -0.31
C MET A 179 -4.53 7.41 1.00
N LYS A 180 -4.26 8.43 1.82
CA LYS A 180 -4.89 8.60 3.13
C LYS A 180 -6.37 8.94 3.02
N THR A 181 -6.75 9.78 2.05
CA THR A 181 -8.16 10.11 1.80
C THR A 181 -8.98 8.86 1.48
N ASN A 182 -8.39 7.93 0.73
CA ASN A 182 -9.06 6.68 0.34
C ASN A 182 -8.70 5.49 1.24
N MET A 183 -7.99 5.75 2.33
CA MET A 183 -7.52 4.73 3.27
C MET A 183 -6.78 3.57 2.58
N LEU A 184 -6.08 3.83 1.48
CA LEU A 184 -5.36 2.80 0.72
C LEU A 184 -4.18 2.28 1.54
N VAL A 185 -3.99 0.96 1.51
CA VAL A 185 -2.86 0.29 2.19
C VAL A 185 -1.64 0.18 1.25
N VAL A 186 -1.91 0.12 -0.05
CA VAL A 186 -0.90 0.08 -1.13
C VAL A 186 -1.22 1.15 -2.16
N ASP A 187 -0.22 1.63 -2.90
CA ASP A 187 -0.37 2.64 -3.96
C ASP A 187 -0.80 2.05 -5.31
N TYR A 188 -1.00 0.74 -5.33
CA TYR A 188 -1.63 0.03 -6.43
C TYR A 188 -3.15 0.26 -6.41
N VAL A 189 -3.71 0.61 -7.56
CA VAL A 189 -5.16 0.81 -7.75
C VAL A 189 -5.68 -0.09 -8.86
N MET A 190 -6.89 -0.61 -8.66
CA MET A 190 -7.53 -1.50 -9.62
C MET A 190 -8.33 -0.71 -10.66
N PRO A 191 -8.41 -1.16 -11.92
CA PRO A 191 -9.40 -0.64 -12.86
C PRO A 191 -10.81 -0.66 -12.25
N ASN A 192 -11.59 0.36 -12.56
CA ASN A 192 -12.92 0.63 -12.01
C ASN A 192 -12.95 1.04 -10.52
N GLN A 193 -11.81 1.08 -9.82
CA GLN A 193 -11.75 1.58 -8.46
C GLN A 193 -12.15 3.06 -8.40
N THR A 194 -13.11 3.41 -7.54
CA THR A 194 -13.50 4.82 -7.35
C THR A 194 -12.73 5.44 -6.20
N LEU A 195 -12.01 6.53 -6.48
CA LEU A 195 -11.22 7.30 -5.51
C LEU A 195 -11.84 8.67 -5.28
N THR A 196 -11.90 9.11 -4.03
CA THR A 196 -12.09 10.52 -3.67
C THR A 196 -10.74 11.23 -3.76
N ILE A 197 -10.60 12.20 -4.66
CA ILE A 197 -9.36 12.93 -4.87
C ILE A 197 -9.55 14.38 -4.43
N PRO A 198 -8.80 14.86 -3.42
CA PRO A 198 -8.72 16.28 -3.10
C PRO A 198 -8.15 17.07 -4.29
N VAL A 199 -8.81 18.15 -4.69
CA VAL A 199 -8.41 18.97 -5.84
C VAL A 199 -7.70 20.21 -5.35
N ASN A 200 -6.52 20.51 -5.92
CA ASN A 200 -5.68 21.66 -5.54
C ASN A 200 -5.33 21.71 -4.03
N SER A 201 -5.40 20.58 -3.33
CA SER A 201 -5.18 20.49 -1.89
C SER A 201 -4.41 19.21 -1.54
N LYS A 202 -3.58 19.27 -0.51
CA LYS A 202 -2.88 18.12 0.08
C LYS A 202 -3.50 17.68 1.41
N GLU A 203 -4.60 18.31 1.80
CA GLU A 203 -5.33 17.93 3.01
C GLU A 203 -5.99 16.56 2.84
N ILE A 204 -6.13 15.88 3.97
CA ILE A 204 -6.73 14.54 4.04
C ILE A 204 -8.19 14.71 4.40
N VAL A 205 -9.06 14.16 3.56
CA VAL A 205 -10.51 14.14 3.79
C VAL A 205 -11.00 12.70 3.91
N LYS A 206 -12.26 12.48 4.32
CA LYS A 206 -12.86 11.13 4.26
C LYS A 206 -13.37 10.85 2.85
N PRO A 207 -13.43 9.57 2.41
CA PRO A 207 -14.10 9.25 1.15
C PRO A 207 -15.56 9.70 1.17
N VAL A 208 -16.05 10.25 0.05
CA VAL A 208 -17.40 10.82 -0.05
C VAL A 208 -18.29 10.07 -1.03
N GLY A 209 -19.59 9.99 -0.73
CA GLY A 209 -20.58 9.34 -1.59
C GLY A 209 -20.53 7.81 -1.52
N ILE A 210 -20.19 7.25 -0.35
CA ILE A 210 -20.31 5.81 -0.09
C ILE A 210 -21.71 5.52 0.43
N ALA A 211 -22.44 4.69 -0.30
CA ALA A 211 -23.78 4.22 0.08
C ALA A 211 -23.77 2.74 0.44
N MET A 212 -24.72 2.34 1.28
CA MET A 212 -24.96 0.95 1.67
C MET A 212 -26.44 0.69 1.91
N MET A 213 -26.81 -0.57 2.12
CA MET A 213 -28.10 -0.99 2.66
C MET A 213 -27.85 -1.68 4.00
N LYS A 214 -28.48 -1.18 5.06
CA LYS A 214 -28.27 -1.69 6.42
C LYS A 214 -28.72 -3.13 6.57
N ALA A 215 -27.96 -3.90 7.35
CA ALA A 215 -28.34 -5.23 7.79
C ALA A 215 -29.66 -5.22 8.57
N ARG A 216 -30.42 -6.33 8.52
CA ARG A 216 -31.53 -6.55 9.45
C ARG A 216 -31.01 -6.61 10.89
N VAL A 217 -31.87 -6.26 11.85
CA VAL A 217 -31.51 -6.07 13.26
C VAL A 217 -31.09 -7.39 13.92
N ASN A 218 -29.83 -7.76 13.75
CA ASN A 218 -29.10 -8.81 14.46
C ASN A 218 -27.60 -8.63 14.14
N ASN A 219 -26.72 -8.73 15.14
CA ASN A 219 -25.26 -8.59 14.96
C ASN A 219 -24.63 -9.72 14.11
N ASN A 220 -25.43 -10.68 13.62
CA ASN A 220 -24.96 -11.76 12.76
C ASN A 220 -24.90 -11.42 11.27
N TYR A 221 -25.44 -10.27 10.83
CA TYR A 221 -25.59 -9.92 9.40
C TYR A 221 -24.72 -8.73 9.01
N GLY A 222 -24.31 -8.67 7.74
CA GLY A 222 -23.51 -7.56 7.21
C GLY A 222 -24.31 -6.52 6.44
N ASP A 223 -23.83 -5.29 6.45
CA ASP A 223 -24.35 -4.23 5.58
C ASP A 223 -24.04 -4.58 4.12
N ILE A 224 -24.98 -4.34 3.21
CA ILE A 224 -24.76 -4.52 1.78
C ILE A 224 -24.11 -3.28 1.20
N TYR A 225 -22.94 -3.47 0.60
CA TYR A 225 -22.31 -2.48 -0.27
C TYR A 225 -22.34 -3.02 -1.69
N THR A 226 -22.61 -2.15 -2.66
CA THR A 226 -22.31 -2.48 -4.06
C THR A 226 -20.80 -2.63 -4.22
N TRP A 227 -20.33 -3.37 -5.24
CA TRP A 227 -18.90 -3.52 -5.52
C TRP A 227 -18.18 -2.17 -5.60
N GLU A 228 -18.78 -1.22 -6.33
CA GLU A 228 -18.29 0.15 -6.47
C GLU A 228 -18.11 0.87 -5.13
N ASN A 229 -19.01 0.68 -4.17
CA ASN A 229 -18.89 1.29 -2.84
C ASN A 229 -17.94 0.51 -1.93
N ALA A 230 -17.95 -0.83 -2.01
CA ALA A 230 -17.12 -1.71 -1.22
C ALA A 230 -15.63 -1.46 -1.47
N MET A 231 -15.21 -1.36 -2.73
CA MET A 231 -13.80 -1.11 -3.12
C MET A 231 -13.20 0.22 -2.62
N ARG A 232 -14.05 1.13 -2.12
CA ARG A 232 -13.64 2.41 -1.49
C ARG A 232 -13.26 2.24 -0.03
N LEU A 233 -13.65 1.12 0.58
CA LEU A 233 -13.41 0.78 1.98
C LEU A 233 -12.54 -0.48 2.07
N TRP A 234 -12.93 -1.55 1.39
CA TRP A 234 -12.17 -2.79 1.22
C TRP A 234 -11.19 -2.64 0.06
N THR A 235 -9.95 -2.27 0.36
CA THR A 235 -8.92 -1.94 -0.66
C THR A 235 -7.82 -2.99 -0.66
N VAL A 236 -7.13 -3.17 -1.78
CA VAL A 236 -6.03 -4.15 -1.92
C VAL A 236 -5.06 -4.05 -0.74
N GLY A 237 -4.63 -5.20 -0.25
CA GLY A 237 -3.77 -5.33 0.93
C GLY A 237 -4.50 -5.28 2.28
N THR A 238 -5.78 -4.86 2.31
CA THR A 238 -6.57 -4.88 3.55
C THR A 238 -6.77 -6.33 4.01
N THR A 239 -6.60 -6.58 5.30
CA THR A 239 -6.88 -7.87 5.93
C THR A 239 -8.23 -7.83 6.64
N GLY A 240 -8.90 -8.97 6.71
CA GLY A 240 -10.17 -9.11 7.40
C GLY A 240 -10.45 -10.55 7.80
N THR A 241 -11.59 -10.75 8.46
CA THR A 241 -12.07 -12.06 8.88
C THR A 241 -13.38 -12.35 8.16
N LEU A 242 -13.49 -13.52 7.53
CA LEU A 242 -14.75 -14.02 7.00
C LEU A 242 -15.41 -14.96 8.01
N LYS A 243 -16.73 -14.87 8.13
CA LYS A 243 -17.57 -15.80 8.88
C LYS A 243 -18.56 -16.48 7.94
N ASP A 244 -18.54 -17.80 7.88
CA ASP A 244 -19.58 -18.57 7.19
C ASP A 244 -20.86 -18.61 8.03
N LEU A 245 -21.99 -18.25 7.45
CA LEU A 245 -23.24 -18.14 8.20
C LEU A 245 -23.82 -19.49 8.63
N ALA A 246 -23.58 -20.55 7.85
CA ALA A 246 -24.16 -21.86 8.13
C ALA A 246 -23.37 -22.62 9.22
N THR A 247 -22.04 -22.57 9.18
CA THR A 247 -21.19 -23.27 10.15
C THR A 247 -20.74 -22.40 11.32
N GLY A 248 -20.83 -21.08 11.20
CA GLY A 248 -20.31 -20.13 12.18
C GLY A 248 -18.78 -20.03 12.24
N LYS A 249 -18.05 -20.84 11.47
CA LYS A 249 -16.58 -20.84 11.42
C LYS A 249 -16.06 -19.56 10.81
N THR A 250 -14.91 -19.12 11.31
CA THR A 250 -14.23 -17.90 10.87
C THR A 250 -12.79 -18.16 10.44
N PHE A 251 -12.32 -17.45 9.43
CA PHE A 251 -10.94 -17.52 8.97
C PHE A 251 -10.48 -16.16 8.43
N ASN A 252 -9.17 -15.91 8.51
CA ASN A 252 -8.58 -14.64 8.12
C ASN A 252 -8.14 -14.63 6.67
N ILE A 253 -8.35 -13.48 6.03
CA ILE A 253 -8.09 -13.26 4.62
C ILE A 253 -7.36 -11.92 4.38
N ARG A 254 -6.73 -11.81 3.21
CA ARG A 254 -6.23 -10.56 2.65
C ARG A 254 -6.87 -10.33 1.29
N TYR A 255 -7.27 -9.09 1.01
CA TYR A 255 -7.62 -8.67 -0.34
C TYR A 255 -6.36 -8.65 -1.22
N TYR A 256 -6.28 -9.57 -2.17
CA TYR A 256 -5.15 -9.75 -3.07
C TYR A 256 -5.25 -8.85 -4.30
N GLY A 257 -6.40 -8.82 -4.97
CA GLY A 257 -6.58 -8.09 -6.22
C GLY A 257 -7.93 -8.33 -6.87
N GLY A 258 -8.13 -7.90 -8.12
CA GLY A 258 -9.41 -8.10 -8.84
C GLY A 258 -10.18 -6.79 -9.02
N SER A 259 -10.72 -6.62 -10.23
CA SER A 259 -11.38 -5.38 -10.70
C SER A 259 -12.91 -5.47 -10.71
N ASN A 260 -13.47 -6.67 -10.80
CA ASN A 260 -14.92 -6.93 -10.87
C ASN A 260 -15.49 -7.47 -9.55
N HIS A 261 -14.62 -8.04 -8.73
CA HIS A 261 -14.86 -8.55 -7.39
C HIS A 261 -13.52 -8.61 -6.64
N SER A 262 -13.54 -9.12 -5.42
CA SER A 262 -12.36 -9.22 -4.58
C SER A 262 -11.73 -10.60 -4.68
N ASP A 263 -10.58 -10.72 -5.32
CA ASP A 263 -9.70 -11.89 -5.22
C ASP A 263 -9.06 -11.88 -3.84
N ILE A 264 -9.30 -12.92 -3.04
CA ILE A 264 -8.78 -13.03 -1.69
C ILE A 264 -7.86 -14.23 -1.56
N VAL A 265 -6.92 -14.12 -0.64
CA VAL A 265 -6.10 -15.24 -0.17
C VAL A 265 -6.29 -15.41 1.33
N THR A 266 -6.25 -16.65 1.80
CA THR A 266 -6.18 -16.95 3.23
C THR A 266 -4.84 -16.50 3.80
N MET A 267 -4.83 -16.09 5.08
CA MET A 267 -3.62 -15.55 5.71
C MET A 267 -2.62 -16.64 6.10
N THR A 268 -3.10 -17.81 6.50
CA THR A 268 -2.27 -18.92 7.00
C THR A 268 -2.76 -20.28 6.50
N GLN A 269 -1.93 -21.32 6.63
CA GLN A 269 -2.34 -22.70 6.41
C GLN A 269 -3.56 -23.09 7.28
N ASN A 270 -3.62 -22.61 8.52
CA ASN A 270 -4.75 -22.90 9.40
C ASN A 270 -6.04 -22.27 8.87
N ASP A 271 -5.99 -21.03 8.36
CA ASP A 271 -7.15 -20.39 7.72
C ASP A 271 -7.62 -21.17 6.49
N THR A 272 -6.69 -21.68 5.68
CA THR A 272 -7.00 -22.57 4.54
C THR A 272 -7.66 -23.86 4.99
N ASN A 273 -7.16 -24.50 6.05
CA ASN A 273 -7.74 -25.73 6.59
C ASN A 273 -9.15 -25.48 7.14
N ILE A 274 -9.39 -24.33 7.80
CA ILE A 274 -10.73 -23.94 8.24
C ILE A 274 -11.65 -23.78 7.03
N MET A 275 -11.21 -23.06 5.99
CA MET A 275 -11.98 -22.89 4.76
C MET A 275 -12.31 -24.24 4.11
N GLN A 276 -11.33 -25.14 3.98
CA GLN A 276 -11.54 -26.52 3.51
C GLN A 276 -12.61 -27.24 4.32
N SER A 277 -12.57 -27.13 5.65
CA SER A 277 -13.56 -27.77 6.53
C SER A 277 -14.99 -27.20 6.43
N ILE A 278 -15.18 -26.06 5.74
CA ILE A 278 -16.50 -25.47 5.44
C ILE A 278 -17.03 -26.03 4.12
N TYR A 279 -16.16 -26.23 3.13
CA TYR A 279 -16.53 -26.66 1.78
C TYR A 279 -16.49 -28.17 1.57
N GLY A 280 -15.65 -28.90 2.31
CA GLY A 280 -15.34 -30.31 2.06
C GLY A 280 -14.42 -30.45 0.86
N ASP A 281 -14.96 -30.20 -0.34
CA ASP A 281 -14.24 -30.24 -1.62
C ASP A 281 -14.26 -28.87 -2.31
N TRP A 282 -13.34 -28.66 -3.24
CA TRP A 282 -13.30 -27.45 -4.05
C TRP A 282 -14.17 -27.58 -5.30
N SER A 283 -15.06 -26.61 -5.53
CA SER A 283 -15.96 -26.63 -6.67
C SER A 283 -16.47 -25.23 -7.05
N TRP A 284 -16.72 -25.04 -8.34
CA TRP A 284 -17.42 -23.88 -8.90
C TRP A 284 -18.96 -24.00 -8.85
N ALA A 285 -19.48 -25.15 -8.42
CA ALA A 285 -20.92 -25.41 -8.42
C ALA A 285 -21.67 -24.38 -7.56
N ASN A 286 -22.91 -24.07 -7.95
CA ASN A 286 -23.76 -23.14 -7.20
C ASN A 286 -23.98 -23.56 -5.74
N SER A 287 -23.89 -24.86 -5.43
CA SER A 287 -23.93 -25.40 -4.06
C SER A 287 -22.72 -25.01 -3.20
N HIS A 288 -21.61 -24.60 -3.83
CA HIS A 288 -20.37 -24.17 -3.19
C HIS A 288 -20.21 -22.64 -3.21
N LYS A 289 -21.29 -21.91 -3.47
CA LYS A 289 -21.35 -20.46 -3.26
C LYS A 289 -21.99 -20.23 -1.91
N ARG A 290 -21.29 -19.60 -0.98
CA ARG A 290 -21.75 -19.48 0.40
C ARG A 290 -22.01 -18.03 0.81
N PRO A 291 -23.06 -17.76 1.60
CA PRO A 291 -23.29 -16.45 2.19
C PRO A 291 -22.37 -16.27 3.41
N MET A 292 -21.62 -15.16 3.43
CA MET A 292 -20.63 -14.88 4.46
C MET A 292 -20.73 -13.43 4.93
N VAL A 293 -20.16 -13.17 6.10
CA VAL A 293 -19.98 -11.81 6.61
C VAL A 293 -18.50 -11.51 6.75
N LEU A 294 -18.07 -10.40 6.15
CA LEU A 294 -16.70 -9.88 6.20
C LEU A 294 -16.59 -8.83 7.30
N TYR A 295 -15.59 -9.00 8.18
CA TYR A 295 -15.25 -8.10 9.26
C TYR A 295 -13.86 -7.50 9.03
N PHE A 296 -13.73 -6.19 9.12
CA PHE A 296 -12.42 -5.51 9.09
C PHE A 296 -12.50 -4.14 9.76
N ALA A 297 -11.37 -3.64 10.25
CA ALA A 297 -11.25 -2.31 10.82
C ALA A 297 -10.48 -1.39 9.88
N LYS A 298 -10.98 -0.18 9.65
CA LYS A 298 -10.32 0.81 8.79
C LYS A 298 -10.68 2.23 9.15
N GLY A 299 -9.68 3.12 9.22
CA GLY A 299 -9.91 4.53 9.56
C GLY A 299 -10.58 4.76 10.92
N GLY A 300 -10.34 3.86 11.89
CA GLY A 300 -11.00 3.90 13.20
C GLY A 300 -12.45 3.39 13.24
N VAL A 301 -12.94 2.81 12.14
CA VAL A 301 -14.30 2.26 12.02
C VAL A 301 -14.23 0.75 11.81
N ASN A 302 -15.09 0.00 12.49
CA ASN A 302 -15.29 -1.43 12.26
C ASN A 302 -16.39 -1.62 11.21
N TYR A 303 -16.06 -2.33 10.14
CA TYR A 303 -16.98 -2.67 9.06
C TYR A 303 -17.41 -4.13 9.17
N GLN A 304 -18.69 -4.34 8.87
CA GLN A 304 -19.32 -5.65 8.81
C GLN A 304 -20.13 -5.69 7.50
N MET A 305 -19.66 -6.44 6.51
CA MET A 305 -20.20 -6.43 5.14
C MET A 305 -20.78 -7.79 4.75
N ALA A 306 -21.95 -7.78 4.12
CA ALA A 306 -22.56 -8.98 3.55
C ALA A 306 -21.89 -9.30 2.20
N VAL A 307 -21.42 -10.53 2.07
CA VAL A 307 -20.63 -10.99 0.91
C VAL A 307 -21.01 -12.43 0.54
N SER A 308 -20.57 -12.88 -0.63
CA SER A 308 -20.64 -14.29 -0.99
C SER A 308 -19.28 -14.78 -1.48
N LEU A 309 -18.85 -15.94 -1.00
CA LEU A 309 -17.57 -16.54 -1.37
C LEU A 309 -17.80 -17.78 -2.25
N THR A 310 -16.97 -17.94 -3.28
CA THR A 310 -16.70 -19.24 -3.92
C THR A 310 -15.34 -19.74 -3.45
N GLY A 311 -15.31 -20.86 -2.73
CA GLY A 311 -14.08 -21.35 -2.08
C GLY A 311 -13.04 -21.99 -3.00
N MET A 312 -13.30 -22.10 -4.31
CA MET A 312 -12.42 -22.75 -5.29
C MET A 312 -11.14 -21.93 -5.53
N PRO A 313 -9.95 -22.41 -5.11
CA PRO A 313 -8.70 -21.73 -5.41
C PRO A 313 -8.36 -21.85 -6.90
N HIS A 314 -7.92 -20.76 -7.52
CA HIS A 314 -7.55 -20.75 -8.93
C HIS A 314 -6.53 -19.64 -9.27
N SER A 315 -6.01 -19.69 -10.50
CA SER A 315 -4.87 -18.91 -10.95
C SER A 315 -3.58 -19.21 -10.18
N THR A 316 -2.49 -18.58 -10.57
CA THR A 316 -1.22 -18.62 -9.86
C THR A 316 -1.10 -17.36 -9.00
N THR A 317 -1.09 -17.52 -7.68
CA THR A 317 -0.65 -16.49 -6.74
C THR A 317 0.65 -16.98 -6.10
N ASP A 318 1.57 -16.07 -5.76
CA ASP A 318 2.88 -16.39 -5.16
C ASP A 318 2.79 -16.91 -3.71
N SER A 319 1.65 -17.45 -3.24
CA SER A 319 1.46 -17.84 -1.84
C SER A 319 1.81 -19.31 -1.58
N THR A 320 3.09 -19.67 -1.69
CA THR A 320 3.58 -21.01 -1.31
C THR A 320 3.51 -21.29 0.21
N THR A 321 3.05 -20.33 1.02
CA THR A 321 3.14 -20.39 2.49
C THR A 321 1.80 -20.50 3.22
N ASN A 322 0.66 -20.26 2.56
CA ASN A 322 -0.67 -20.33 3.19
C ASN A 322 -1.44 -21.62 2.84
N GLY A 323 -0.85 -22.52 2.05
CA GLY A 323 -1.51 -23.77 1.65
C GLY A 323 -2.61 -23.65 0.61
N MET A 324 -2.83 -22.45 0.05
CA MET A 324 -3.81 -22.20 -1.00
C MET A 324 -3.09 -22.13 -2.35
N SER A 325 -3.59 -22.88 -3.33
CA SER A 325 -3.11 -22.82 -4.71
C SER A 325 -3.89 -21.74 -5.48
N GLY A 326 -3.49 -20.47 -5.33
CA GLY A 326 -4.12 -19.36 -6.04
C GLY A 326 -4.87 -18.39 -5.13
N HIS A 327 -5.98 -17.84 -5.63
CA HIS A 327 -6.92 -17.00 -4.87
C HIS A 327 -8.33 -17.56 -4.98
N CYS A 328 -9.24 -17.00 -4.19
CA CYS A 328 -10.67 -17.27 -4.24
C CYS A 328 -11.46 -15.99 -4.51
N ASP A 329 -12.63 -16.13 -5.10
CA ASP A 329 -13.47 -14.99 -5.47
C ASP A 329 -14.44 -14.64 -4.34
N LEU A 330 -14.31 -13.42 -3.81
CA LEU A 330 -15.23 -12.81 -2.86
C LEU A 330 -16.09 -11.75 -3.54
N TYR A 331 -17.39 -12.01 -3.62
CA TYR A 331 -18.37 -11.18 -4.30
C TYR A 331 -19.10 -10.22 -3.35
N PHE A 332 -19.28 -8.99 -3.82
CA PHE A 332 -20.13 -7.97 -3.24
C PHE A 332 -21.38 -7.78 -4.10
N TYR A 333 -22.32 -6.95 -3.65
CA TYR A 333 -23.55 -6.73 -4.42
C TYR A 333 -23.23 -6.07 -5.75
N ASN A 334 -23.82 -6.53 -6.85
CA ASN A 334 -23.49 -6.14 -8.22
C ASN A 334 -22.03 -6.38 -8.67
N SER A 335 -21.25 -7.20 -7.95
CA SER A 335 -19.99 -7.74 -8.49
C SER A 335 -20.24 -8.69 -9.67
N THR A 336 -19.24 -8.83 -10.54
CA THR A 336 -19.28 -9.75 -11.68
C THR A 336 -18.05 -10.66 -11.71
N GLY A 337 -18.11 -11.78 -12.45
CA GLY A 337 -17.00 -12.73 -12.57
C GLY A 337 -15.83 -12.24 -13.44
N HIS A 338 -14.77 -13.05 -13.50
CA HIS A 338 -13.59 -12.82 -14.36
C HIS A 338 -13.87 -13.08 -15.84
N ALA A 339 -14.33 -14.29 -16.16
CA ALA A 339 -14.49 -14.78 -17.54
C ALA A 339 -15.70 -14.16 -18.26
N ASP A 340 -16.78 -13.94 -17.50
CA ASP A 340 -18.00 -13.30 -17.97
C ASP A 340 -18.36 -12.20 -16.97
N PRO A 341 -18.37 -10.91 -17.39
CA PRO A 341 -18.73 -9.79 -16.53
C PRO A 341 -20.26 -9.74 -16.32
N ILE A 342 -20.85 -10.88 -16.00
CA ILE A 342 -22.26 -11.08 -15.72
C ILE A 342 -22.44 -11.15 -14.21
N ILE A 343 -23.54 -10.55 -13.73
CA ILE A 343 -23.96 -10.65 -12.35
C ILE A 343 -24.48 -12.07 -12.10
N ASP A 344 -23.86 -12.78 -11.17
CA ASP A 344 -24.28 -14.12 -10.79
C ASP A 344 -25.45 -14.08 -9.78
N PRO A 345 -26.63 -14.62 -10.12
CA PRO A 345 -27.82 -14.53 -9.27
C PRO A 345 -27.68 -15.30 -7.95
N VAL A 346 -26.86 -16.36 -7.90
CA VAL A 346 -26.63 -17.14 -6.68
C VAL A 346 -25.78 -16.34 -5.70
N HIS A 347 -24.76 -15.64 -6.19
CA HIS A 347 -23.99 -14.71 -5.36
C HIS A 347 -24.86 -13.58 -4.83
N GLN A 348 -25.70 -12.96 -5.67
CA GLN A 348 -26.60 -11.89 -5.22
C GLN A 348 -27.58 -12.40 -4.15
N ALA A 349 -28.19 -13.58 -4.34
CA ALA A 349 -29.08 -14.19 -3.36
C ALA A 349 -28.36 -14.50 -2.02
N ASN A 350 -27.11 -14.97 -2.08
CA ASN A 350 -26.32 -15.22 -0.88
C ASN A 350 -25.95 -13.92 -0.13
N ILE A 351 -25.66 -12.84 -0.85
CA ILE A 351 -25.40 -11.53 -0.24
C ILE A 351 -26.66 -11.01 0.48
N LEU A 352 -27.84 -11.18 -0.13
CA LEU A 352 -29.11 -10.84 0.53
C LEU A 352 -29.35 -11.68 1.80
N LYS A 353 -29.09 -12.99 1.76
CA LYS A 353 -29.12 -13.85 2.96
C LYS A 353 -28.15 -13.37 4.03
N ALA A 354 -26.94 -12.95 3.64
CA ALA A 354 -25.94 -12.44 4.56
C ALA A 354 -26.26 -11.07 5.16
N ASN A 355 -27.20 -10.35 4.55
CA ASN A 355 -27.80 -9.12 5.08
C ASN A 355 -29.03 -9.38 5.96
N GLY A 356 -29.49 -10.64 6.02
CA GLY A 356 -30.63 -11.09 6.81
C GLY A 356 -31.96 -11.08 6.07
N GLN A 357 -31.96 -11.09 4.73
CA GLN A 357 -33.17 -11.12 3.90
C GLN A 357 -33.63 -12.51 3.52
#